data_AF-A0A9D2GZ72-F1
#
_entry.id   AF-A0A9D2GZ72-F1
#
_cell.length_a   1.000
_cell.length_b   1.000
_cell.length_c   1.000
_cell.angle_alpha   90.00
_cell.angle_beta   90.00
_cell.angle_gamma   90.00
#
_symmetry.space_group_name_H-M   'P 1'
#
loop_
_entity.id
_entity.type
_entity.pdbx_description
1 polymer ?
#
loop_
_entity_poly.entity_id
_entity_poly.type
_entity_poly.pdbx_seq_one_letter_code
_entity_poly.pdbx_strand_id
1 'polypeptide(L)'
;MKKILFTVLVAVVVASCTTTQSLYSWYDYEDVTYQYSKKRTDELKVKLLEQYKKLIEKQQGIRGVVPPGLYAEYGYLLYRTGKQEEGLSFLKEETKLYPESEKYISRIIKQLEK
;
A
#
# COMPACT_ATOMS: atom_id res chain seq x y z
N MET A 1 -14.36 -42.20 23.20
CA MET A 1 -14.81 -40.81 23.49
C MET A 1 -13.65 -39.84 23.68
N LYS A 2 -12.73 -40.04 24.65
CA LYS A 2 -11.55 -39.15 24.86
C LYS A 2 -10.66 -38.91 23.63
N LYS A 3 -10.40 -39.95 22.83
CA LYS A 3 -9.57 -39.84 21.60
C LYS A 3 -10.24 -38.99 20.51
N ILE A 4 -11.56 -39.10 20.36
CA ILE A 4 -12.35 -38.30 19.41
C ILE A 4 -12.40 -36.83 19.85
N LEU A 5 -12.56 -36.58 21.16
CA LEU A 5 -12.52 -35.23 21.72
C LEU A 5 -11.17 -34.54 21.49
N PHE A 6 -10.06 -35.29 21.60
CA PHE A 6 -8.71 -34.78 21.35
C PHE A 6 -8.48 -34.46 19.87
N THR A 7 -8.97 -35.31 18.95
CA THR A 7 -8.90 -35.06 17.50
C THR A 7 -9.70 -33.82 17.09
N VAL A 8 -10.90 -33.63 17.65
CA VAL A 8 -11.71 -32.43 17.39
C VAL A 8 -11.04 -31.17 17.94
N LEU A 9 -10.46 -31.24 19.14
CA LEU A 9 -9.74 -30.11 19.74
C LEU A 9 -8.54 -29.70 18.88
N VAL A 10 -7.75 -30.65 18.39
CA VAL A 10 -6.62 -30.37 17.50
C VAL A 10 -7.12 -29.73 16.20
N ALA A 11 -8.19 -30.26 15.58
CA ALA A 11 -8.73 -29.71 14.34
C ALA A 11 -9.22 -28.26 14.47
N VAL A 12 -9.81 -27.88 15.60
CA VAL A 12 -10.24 -26.50 15.88
C VAL A 12 -9.05 -25.56 16.04
N VAL A 13 -7.95 -26.02 16.66
CA VAL A 13 -6.73 -25.21 16.83
C VAL A 13 -6.02 -24.95 15.50
N VAL A 14 -6.07 -25.88 14.53
CA VAL A 14 -5.45 -25.64 13.21
C VAL A 14 -6.30 -24.71 12.32
N ALA A 15 -7.59 -24.55 12.60
CA ALA A 15 -8.49 -23.72 11.81
C ALA A 15 -8.42 -22.20 12.15
N SER A 16 -7.72 -21.80 13.21
CA SER A 16 -7.71 -20.39 13.67
C SER A 16 -6.82 -19.44 12.86
N CYS A 17 -6.03 -19.95 11.91
CA CYS A 17 -5.07 -19.13 11.15
C CYS A 17 -5.65 -18.58 9.82
N THR A 18 -6.93 -18.80 9.53
CA THR A 18 -7.56 -18.29 8.31
C THR A 18 -8.29 -16.97 8.59
N THR A 19 -7.75 -15.88 8.03
CA THR A 19 -8.44 -14.59 7.94
C THR A 19 -9.05 -14.49 6.55
N THR A 20 -10.39 -14.45 6.47
CA THR A 20 -11.13 -14.46 5.21
C THR A 20 -11.23 -13.08 4.55
N GLN A 21 -10.91 -12.00 5.28
CA GLN A 21 -11.02 -10.63 4.79
C GLN A 21 -9.66 -9.94 4.79
N SER A 22 -9.30 -9.28 3.69
CA SER A 22 -8.05 -8.52 3.61
C SER A 22 -8.19 -7.15 4.27
N LEU A 23 -7.12 -6.70 4.92
CA LEU A 23 -7.05 -5.37 5.54
C LEU A 23 -7.18 -4.24 4.49
N TYR A 24 -6.61 -4.49 3.29
CA TYR A 24 -6.62 -3.60 2.13
C TYR A 24 -6.92 -4.38 0.85
N SER A 25 -7.50 -3.71 -0.14
CA SER A 25 -7.61 -4.16 -1.51
C SER A 25 -6.36 -3.75 -2.28
N TRP A 26 -5.48 -4.70 -2.61
CA TRP A 26 -4.22 -4.43 -3.31
C TRP A 26 -4.34 -4.42 -4.83
N TYR A 27 -5.42 -4.97 -5.40
CA TYR A 27 -5.61 -5.08 -6.86
C TYR A 27 -4.34 -5.66 -7.52
N ASP A 28 -3.84 -5.06 -8.59
CA ASP A 28 -2.64 -5.50 -9.32
C ASP A 28 -1.36 -4.79 -8.85
N TYR A 29 -1.34 -4.25 -7.61
CA TYR A 29 -0.21 -3.48 -7.07
C TYR A 29 1.14 -4.21 -7.21
N GLU A 30 1.20 -5.48 -6.77
CA GLU A 30 2.46 -6.24 -6.76
C GLU A 30 3.01 -6.44 -8.17
N ASP A 31 2.16 -6.85 -9.11
CA ASP A 31 2.57 -7.13 -10.49
C ASP A 31 3.02 -5.84 -11.21
N VAL A 32 2.23 -4.76 -11.13
CA VAL A 32 2.56 -3.50 -11.82
C VAL A 32 3.82 -2.87 -11.22
N THR A 33 3.96 -2.88 -9.90
CA THR A 33 5.16 -2.36 -9.21
C THR A 33 6.39 -3.20 -9.57
N TYR A 34 6.27 -4.52 -9.58
CA TYR A 34 7.35 -5.41 -9.98
C TYR A 34 7.78 -5.17 -11.44
N GLN A 35 6.83 -5.10 -12.37
CA GLN A 35 7.14 -4.87 -13.78
C GLN A 35 7.84 -3.52 -14.00
N TYR A 36 7.35 -2.44 -13.38
CA TYR A 36 8.00 -1.13 -13.48
C TYR A 36 9.39 -1.13 -12.85
N SER A 37 9.57 -1.81 -11.70
CA SER A 37 10.88 -1.93 -11.06
C SER A 37 11.90 -2.65 -11.96
N LYS A 38 11.45 -3.66 -12.70
CA LYS A 38 12.27 -4.45 -13.64
C LYS A 38 12.56 -3.70 -14.94
N LYS A 39 11.58 -3.00 -15.48
CA LYS A 39 11.67 -2.26 -16.75
C LYS A 39 11.03 -0.89 -16.57
N ARG A 40 11.85 0.12 -16.30
CA ARG A 40 11.40 1.52 -16.07
C ARG A 40 11.01 2.22 -17.37
N THR A 41 10.02 1.68 -18.09
CA THR A 41 9.47 2.31 -19.30
C THR A 41 8.36 3.30 -18.95
N ASP A 42 8.08 4.24 -19.84
CA ASP A 42 7.00 5.22 -19.63
C ASP A 42 5.61 4.58 -19.61
N GLU A 43 5.39 3.54 -20.41
CA GLU A 43 4.13 2.78 -20.39
C GLU A 43 3.86 2.13 -19.02
N LEU A 44 4.89 1.48 -18.45
CA LEU A 44 4.78 0.85 -17.13
C LEU A 44 4.65 1.89 -16.01
N LYS A 45 5.26 3.07 -16.18
CA LYS A 45 5.09 4.21 -15.26
C LYS A 45 3.64 4.70 -15.24
N VAL A 46 3.01 4.83 -16.40
CA VAL A 46 1.60 5.24 -16.51
C VAL A 46 0.69 4.20 -15.85
N LYS A 47 0.88 2.91 -16.16
CA LYS A 47 0.15 1.82 -15.51
C LYS A 47 0.31 1.85 -13.98
N LEU A 48 1.51 2.12 -13.48
CA LEU A 48 1.78 2.24 -12.05
C LEU A 48 1.01 3.41 -11.42
N LEU A 49 1.04 4.59 -12.04
CA LEU A 49 0.29 5.76 -11.56
C LEU A 49 -1.22 5.52 -11.54
N GLU A 50 -1.77 4.87 -12.57
CA GLU A 50 -3.18 4.48 -12.63
C GLU A 50 -3.53 3.49 -11.52
N GLN A 51 -2.64 2.52 -11.27
CA GLN A 51 -2.81 1.51 -10.24
C GLN A 51 -2.77 2.11 -8.82
N TYR A 52 -1.85 3.05 -8.57
CA TYR A 52 -1.80 3.82 -7.32
C TYR A 52 -3.05 4.67 -7.12
N LYS A 53 -3.51 5.36 -8.17
CA LYS A 53 -4.75 6.14 -8.11
C LYS A 53 -5.97 5.26 -7.78
N LYS A 54 -6.08 4.09 -8.41
CA LYS A 54 -7.15 3.11 -8.13
C LYS A 54 -7.15 2.67 -6.67
N LEU A 55 -5.97 2.40 -6.10
CA LEU A 55 -5.83 2.04 -4.68
C LEU A 55 -6.23 3.16 -3.72
N ILE A 56 -5.93 4.41 -4.09
CA ILE A 56 -6.31 5.60 -3.31
C ILE A 56 -7.82 5.83 -3.35
N GLU A 57 -8.44 5.70 -4.53
CA GLU A 57 -9.85 6.05 -4.74
C GLU A 57 -10.83 4.91 -4.40
N LYS A 58 -10.42 3.65 -4.54
CA LYS A 58 -11.32 2.49 -4.47
C LYS A 58 -10.85 1.48 -3.42
N GLN A 59 -10.68 1.90 -2.18
CA GLN A 59 -10.36 0.97 -1.10
C GLN A 59 -11.58 0.10 -0.76
N GLN A 60 -11.40 -1.24 -0.76
CA GLN A 60 -12.45 -2.21 -0.43
C GLN A 60 -12.10 -3.13 0.76
N GLY A 61 -10.89 -3.00 1.30
CA GLY A 61 -10.46 -3.74 2.50
C GLY A 61 -11.12 -3.22 3.77
N ILE A 62 -11.11 -4.04 4.82
CA ILE A 62 -11.85 -3.77 6.06
C ILE A 62 -11.42 -2.48 6.77
N ARG A 63 -10.18 -2.00 6.55
CA ARG A 63 -9.71 -0.73 7.14
C ARG A 63 -10.34 0.49 6.45
N GLY A 64 -10.74 0.35 5.18
CA GLY A 64 -11.40 1.42 4.41
C GLY A 64 -10.54 2.64 4.09
N VAL A 65 -9.23 2.61 4.41
CA VAL A 65 -8.28 3.72 4.13
C VAL A 65 -7.12 3.25 3.25
N VAL A 66 -6.46 4.21 2.62
CA VAL A 66 -5.29 3.96 1.76
C VAL A 66 -4.20 3.22 2.54
N PRO A 67 -3.55 2.18 1.97
CA PRO A 67 -2.48 1.44 2.65
C PRO A 67 -1.27 2.32 3.03
N PRO A 68 -0.54 1.97 4.10
CA PRO A 68 0.65 2.72 4.51
C PRO A 68 1.72 2.69 3.41
N GLY A 69 2.37 3.83 3.22
CA GLY A 69 3.40 4.05 2.22
C GLY A 69 2.88 4.39 0.82
N LEU A 70 1.60 4.16 0.52
CA LEU A 70 1.10 4.37 -0.84
C LEU A 70 1.02 5.85 -1.21
N TYR A 71 0.61 6.73 -0.28
CA TYR A 71 0.66 8.17 -0.54
C TYR A 71 2.11 8.65 -0.69
N ALA A 72 3.04 8.04 0.05
CA ALA A 72 4.46 8.31 -0.11
C ALA A 72 4.98 7.95 -1.52
N GLU A 73 4.69 6.74 -2.00
CA GLU A 73 5.11 6.27 -3.33
C GLU A 73 4.48 7.08 -4.45
N TYR A 74 3.17 7.31 -4.37
CA TYR A 74 2.44 8.10 -5.38
C TYR A 74 2.92 9.55 -5.41
N GLY A 75 3.02 10.19 -4.24
CA GLY A 75 3.49 11.57 -4.13
C GLY A 75 4.91 11.75 -4.64
N TYR A 76 5.80 10.82 -4.32
CA TYR A 76 7.16 10.82 -4.86
C TYR A 76 7.17 10.67 -6.39
N LEU A 77 6.41 9.72 -6.95
CA LEU A 77 6.39 9.52 -8.40
C LEU A 77 5.80 10.74 -9.13
N LEU A 78 4.72 11.33 -8.62
CA LEU A 78 4.14 12.57 -9.15
C LEU A 78 5.17 13.70 -9.17
N TYR A 79 5.88 13.91 -8.06
CA TYR A 79 6.94 14.90 -7.96
C TYR A 79 8.01 14.70 -9.05
N ARG A 80 8.48 13.46 -9.21
CA ARG A 80 9.50 13.09 -10.21
C ARG A 80 9.01 13.22 -11.66
N THR A 81 7.70 13.23 -11.89
CA THR A 81 7.08 13.42 -13.22
C THR A 81 6.67 14.87 -13.51
N GLY A 82 7.07 15.83 -12.66
CA GLY A 82 6.83 17.26 -12.87
C GLY A 82 5.60 17.82 -12.16
N LYS A 83 4.81 16.98 -11.47
CA LYS A 83 3.65 17.39 -10.67
C LYS A 83 4.07 17.64 -9.22
N GLN A 84 4.94 18.62 -9.01
CA GLN A 84 5.63 18.82 -7.74
C GLN A 84 4.69 19.15 -6.58
N GLU A 85 3.80 20.12 -6.75
CA GLU A 85 2.86 20.53 -5.68
C GLU A 85 1.91 19.38 -5.29
N GLU A 86 1.35 18.70 -6.29
CA GLU A 86 0.49 17.52 -6.09
C GLU A 86 1.26 16.41 -5.35
N GLY A 87 2.50 16.14 -5.78
CA GLY A 87 3.37 15.16 -5.15
C GLY A 87 3.66 15.47 -3.69
N LEU A 88 4.03 16.72 -3.38
CA LEU A 88 4.26 17.17 -2.00
C LEU A 88 2.99 17.09 -1.15
N SER A 89 1.82 17.38 -1.72
CA SER A 89 0.54 17.24 -1.03
C SER A 89 0.28 15.79 -0.60
N PHE A 90 0.50 14.82 -1.49
CA PHE A 90 0.34 13.40 -1.15
C PHE A 90 1.38 12.93 -0.12
N LEU A 91 2.63 13.37 -0.20
CA LEU A 91 3.62 13.09 0.85
C LEU A 91 3.12 13.59 2.22
N LYS A 92 2.55 14.80 2.30
CA LYS A 92 1.96 15.32 3.55
C LYS A 92 0.72 14.53 3.99
N GLU A 93 -0.04 13.98 3.05
CA GLU A 93 -1.21 13.14 3.38
C GLU A 93 -0.80 11.83 4.04
N GLU A 94 0.32 11.23 3.63
CA GLU A 94 0.91 10.06 4.29
C GLU A 94 1.13 10.33 5.79
N THR A 95 1.72 11.47 6.16
CA THR A 95 2.00 11.77 7.57
C THR A 95 0.74 12.09 8.38
N LYS A 96 -0.35 12.51 7.73
CA LYS A 96 -1.64 12.71 8.40
C LYS A 96 -2.31 11.38 8.71
N LEU A 97 -2.31 10.45 7.75
CA LEU A 97 -2.93 9.13 7.92
C LEU A 97 -2.07 8.18 8.77
N TYR A 98 -0.74 8.32 8.64
CA TYR A 98 0.28 7.50 9.27
C TYR A 98 1.34 8.39 9.95
N PRO A 99 1.05 8.98 11.12
CA PRO A 99 1.97 9.87 11.83
C PRO A 99 3.31 9.21 12.20
N GLU A 100 3.35 7.88 12.33
CA GLU A 100 4.58 7.12 12.51
C GLU A 100 5.60 7.29 11.36
N SER A 101 5.14 7.67 10.17
CA SER A 101 5.96 7.90 8.98
C SER A 101 6.62 9.29 8.95
N GLU A 102 6.19 10.23 9.82
CA GLU A 102 6.51 11.66 9.74
C GLU A 102 8.01 11.93 9.61
N LYS A 103 8.83 11.25 10.44
CA LYS A 103 10.29 11.42 10.42
C LYS A 103 10.92 11.02 9.08
N TYR A 104 10.39 9.99 8.44
CA TYR A 104 10.88 9.51 7.14
C TYR A 104 10.41 10.42 6.01
N ILE A 105 9.12 10.72 5.96
CA ILE A 105 8.52 11.56 4.91
C ILE A 105 9.07 12.99 4.94
N SER A 106 9.24 13.57 6.12
CA SER A 106 9.85 14.91 6.27
C SER A 106 11.26 14.97 5.71
N ARG A 107 12.03 13.86 5.76
CA ARG A 107 13.36 13.79 5.13
C ARG A 107 13.26 13.72 3.61
N ILE A 108 12.28 12.99 3.08
CA ILE A 108 12.02 12.94 1.63
C ILE A 108 11.65 14.32 1.12
N ILE A 109 10.68 14.99 1.73
CA ILE A 109 10.24 16.34 1.35
C ILE A 109 11.43 17.30 1.32
N LYS A 110 12.26 17.33 2.38
CA LYS A 110 13.47 18.15 2.45
C LYS A 110 14.51 17.86 1.37
N GLN A 111 14.56 16.63 0.85
CA GLN A 111 15.47 16.28 -0.26
C GLN A 111 14.89 16.67 -1.62
N LEU A 112 13.57 16.67 -1.76
CA LEU A 112 12.89 17.04 -3.00
C LEU A 112 12.88 18.56 -3.22
N GLU A 113 12.68 19.33 -2.15
CA GLU A 113 12.64 20.81 -2.18
C GLU A 113 14.03 21.48 -2.22
N LYS A 114 15.10 20.69 -2.22
CA LYS A 114 16.48 21.16 -2.39
C LYS A 114 16.83 21.32 -3.86
#